data_AF-A0A915D1G6-F1
#
_entry.id   AF-A0A915D1G6-F1
#
_cell.length_a   1.000
_cell.length_b   1.000
_cell.length_c   1.000
_cell.angle_alpha   90.00
_cell.angle_beta   90.00
_cell.angle_gamma   90.00
#
_symmetry.space_group_name_H-M   'P 1'
#
loop_
_entity.id
_entity.type
_entity.pdbx_description
1 polymer ?
#
loop_
_entity_poly.entity_id
_entity_poly.type
_entity_poly.pdbx_seq_one_letter_code
_entity_poly.pdbx_strand_id
1 'polypeptide(L)'
;MTVTELLPADSAARTDKNASISAIANAPWVKIPFPGQFGPPRFNIGLFIAFLVSAQTTLFEAVGNYHAVARVSDERDPPSHAINRGILAEGIGCFISALIGPGVGITSHAENVGVIGITRVASRVTMVFGGFTMITFGIVTKLGAVLSSIPEPLVGVVLATSMAMVGGVAIANVQTVDMKNSRNTAILGFSIMIGMCVPAYYQRHPNQIETGSDTLDQVIKVLMNLPMFVGAFTACILDNSVGGATRAQRGLRERGMVHSLGPDNRDVYAFHAVIMSAIEKCHF
;
A
#
# COMPACT_ATOMS: atom_id res chain seq x y z
N MET A 1 -23.17 -23.92 0.34
CA MET A 1 -22.66 -24.57 1.57
C MET A 1 -23.62 -24.36 2.74
N THR A 2 -24.00 -23.12 3.06
CA THR A 2 -25.01 -22.81 4.09
C THR A 2 -26.41 -23.32 3.72
N VAL A 3 -26.90 -23.00 2.52
CA VAL A 3 -28.22 -23.46 2.02
C VAL A 3 -28.31 -24.98 1.86
N THR A 4 -27.16 -25.64 1.69
CA THR A 4 -27.08 -27.08 1.46
C THR A 4 -26.78 -27.87 2.75
N GLU A 5 -26.76 -27.22 3.91
CA GLU A 5 -26.47 -27.79 5.25
C GLU A 5 -25.22 -28.68 5.31
N LEU A 6 -24.26 -28.41 4.41
CA LEU A 6 -23.04 -29.21 4.26
C LEU A 6 -21.98 -28.87 5.33
N LEU A 7 -22.21 -27.80 6.09
CA LEU A 7 -21.30 -27.30 7.12
C LEU A 7 -21.98 -27.33 8.49
N PRO A 8 -21.29 -27.78 9.55
CA PRO A 8 -21.79 -27.71 10.92
C PRO A 8 -22.23 -26.28 11.30
N ALA A 9 -23.26 -26.15 12.14
CA ALA A 9 -23.84 -24.86 12.53
C ALA A 9 -22.83 -23.86 13.12
N ASP A 10 -21.77 -24.35 13.79
CA ASP A 10 -20.71 -23.53 14.38
C ASP A 10 -19.55 -23.21 13.43
N SER A 11 -19.62 -23.66 12.17
CA SER A 11 -18.52 -23.49 11.22
C SER A 11 -18.23 -22.01 10.94
N ALA A 12 -16.94 -21.66 10.93
CA ALA A 12 -16.46 -20.33 10.54
C ALA A 12 -16.87 -19.93 9.11
N ALA A 13 -17.20 -20.90 8.26
CA ALA A 13 -17.61 -20.71 6.87
C ALA A 13 -19.12 -20.46 6.66
N ARG A 14 -19.95 -20.51 7.72
CA ARG A 14 -21.39 -20.27 7.63
C ARG A 14 -21.73 -18.78 7.63
N THR A 15 -22.64 -18.40 6.73
CA THR A 15 -23.13 -17.03 6.51
C THR A 15 -24.42 -16.71 7.27
N ASP A 16 -25.10 -17.71 7.84
CA ASP A 16 -26.39 -17.60 8.51
C ASP A 16 -26.28 -17.46 10.03
N LYS A 17 -25.11 -17.08 10.55
CA LYS A 17 -24.92 -16.86 11.98
C LYS A 17 -25.90 -15.80 12.48
N ASN A 18 -26.64 -16.11 13.54
CA ASN A 18 -27.60 -15.19 14.17
C ASN A 18 -26.97 -13.83 14.51
N ALA A 19 -25.70 -13.81 14.92
CA ALA A 19 -24.94 -12.59 15.16
C ALA A 19 -24.83 -11.71 13.90
N SER A 20 -24.51 -12.29 12.75
CA SER A 20 -24.38 -11.58 11.47
C SER A 20 -25.73 -11.05 10.97
N ILE A 21 -26.79 -11.85 11.09
CA ILE A 21 -28.16 -11.44 10.72
C ILE A 21 -28.64 -10.31 11.63
N SER A 22 -28.39 -10.41 12.93
CA SER A 22 -28.74 -9.35 13.89
C SER A 22 -27.95 -8.06 13.66
N ALA A 23 -26.68 -8.16 13.26
CA ALA A 23 -25.85 -7.00 12.92
C ALA A 23 -26.39 -6.27 11.68
N ILE A 24 -26.82 -7.00 10.65
CA ILE A 24 -27.45 -6.42 9.46
C ILE A 24 -28.80 -5.77 9.78
N ALA A 25 -29.62 -6.42 10.62
CA ALA A 25 -30.92 -5.89 11.04
C ALA A 25 -30.77 -4.58 11.84
N ASN A 26 -29.87 -4.58 12.84
CA ASN A 26 -29.67 -3.46 13.77
C ASN A 26 -28.79 -2.33 13.21
N ALA A 27 -28.05 -2.55 12.11
CA ALA A 27 -27.24 -1.51 11.51
C ALA A 27 -28.11 -0.36 10.96
N PRO A 28 -27.78 0.91 11.24
CA PRO A 28 -28.44 2.04 10.63
C PRO A 28 -28.26 2.01 9.11
N TRP A 29 -29.16 2.65 8.37
CA TRP A 29 -29.04 2.77 6.92
C TRP A 29 -27.93 3.71 6.50
N VAL A 30 -27.78 4.82 7.23
CA VAL A 30 -26.81 5.87 6.96
C VAL A 30 -26.09 6.23 8.25
N LYS A 31 -24.75 6.24 8.22
CA LYS A 31 -23.92 6.79 9.29
C LYS A 31 -22.76 7.54 8.67
N ILE A 32 -22.63 8.81 9.03
CA ILE A 32 -21.51 9.65 8.58
C ILE A 32 -20.45 9.61 9.69
N PRO A 33 -19.21 9.19 9.39
CA PRO A 33 -18.13 9.24 10.37
C PRO A 33 -17.76 10.70 10.65
N PHE A 34 -17.56 11.04 11.92
CA PHE A 34 -17.18 12.38 12.35
C PHE A 34 -15.79 12.35 13.00
N PRO A 35 -15.04 13.47 12.92
CA PRO A 35 -13.69 13.53 13.46
C PRO A 35 -13.68 13.25 14.97
N GLY A 36 -12.74 12.43 15.43
CA GLY A 36 -12.58 12.10 16.85
C GLY A 36 -13.54 11.03 17.39
N GLN A 37 -14.27 10.31 16.55
CA GLN A 37 -15.19 9.24 16.98
C GLN A 37 -14.52 8.10 17.77
N PHE A 38 -13.20 7.94 17.65
CA PHE A 38 -12.40 6.89 18.31
C PHE A 38 -11.62 7.37 19.55
N GLY A 39 -11.85 8.61 19.98
CA GLY A 39 -11.19 9.21 21.16
C GLY A 39 -10.08 10.20 20.82
N PRO A 40 -9.51 10.87 21.84
CA PRO A 40 -8.45 11.87 21.65
C PRO A 40 -7.11 11.22 21.23
N PRO A 41 -6.26 11.93 20.48
CA PRO A 41 -4.97 11.41 20.03
C PRO A 41 -4.08 11.09 21.24
N ARG A 42 -3.53 9.88 21.26
CA ARG A 42 -2.53 9.44 22.25
C ARG A 42 -1.20 9.25 21.55
N PHE A 43 -0.13 9.70 22.18
CA PHE A 43 1.22 9.56 21.63
C PHE A 43 1.95 8.40 22.30
N ASN A 44 2.40 7.44 21.49
CA ASN A 44 3.30 6.37 21.91
C ASN A 44 4.50 6.37 20.96
N ILE A 45 5.70 6.49 21.52
CA ILE A 45 6.92 6.64 20.73
C ILE A 45 7.28 5.39 19.92
N GLY A 46 7.02 4.19 20.48
CA GLY A 46 7.26 2.92 19.78
C GLY A 46 6.36 2.76 18.57
N LEU A 47 5.05 3.04 18.73
CA LEU A 47 4.10 3.04 17.62
C LEU A 47 4.40 4.14 16.60
N PHE A 48 4.82 5.33 17.06
CA PHE A 48 5.19 6.41 16.16
C PHE A 48 6.33 6.00 15.22
N ILE A 49 7.40 5.41 15.75
CA ILE A 49 8.54 4.94 14.95
C ILE A 49 8.11 3.79 14.01
N ALA A 50 7.27 2.87 14.51
CA ALA A 50 6.70 1.79 13.70
C ALA A 50 5.93 2.31 12.48
N PHE A 51 5.02 3.27 12.69
CA PHE A 51 4.24 3.88 11.62
C PHE A 51 5.11 4.71 10.69
N LEU A 52 6.16 5.39 11.18
CA LEU A 52 7.09 6.14 10.34
C LEU A 52 7.84 5.21 9.38
N VAL A 53 8.31 4.07 9.87
CA VAL A 53 9.00 3.07 9.04
C VAL A 53 8.04 2.38 8.08
N SER A 54 6.82 2.08 8.54
CA SER A 54 5.77 1.55 7.68
C SER A 54 5.43 2.53 6.55
N ALA A 55 5.27 3.83 6.85
CA ALA A 55 5.03 4.87 5.86
C ALA A 55 6.18 4.99 4.87
N GLN A 56 7.44 4.91 5.32
CA GLN A 56 8.59 4.90 4.41
C GLN A 56 8.55 3.72 3.44
N THR A 57 8.12 2.56 3.93
CA THR A 57 8.02 1.34 3.12
C THR A 57 6.89 1.44 2.09
N THR A 58 5.73 1.97 2.48
CA THR A 58 4.61 2.20 1.55
C THR A 58 4.94 3.25 0.50
N LEU A 59 5.80 4.24 0.80
CA LEU A 59 6.29 5.18 -0.21
C LEU A 59 7.09 4.48 -1.32
N PHE A 60 7.94 3.51 -0.98
CA PHE A 60 8.67 2.74 -2.00
C PHE A 60 7.72 1.91 -2.86
N GLU A 61 6.70 1.31 -2.25
CA GLU A 61 5.64 0.59 -2.96
C GLU A 61 4.85 1.52 -3.89
N ALA A 62 4.41 2.68 -3.39
CA ALA A 62 3.63 3.65 -4.13
C ALA A 62 4.38 4.17 -5.37
N VAL A 63 5.66 4.49 -5.23
CA VAL A 63 6.51 4.90 -6.37
C VAL A 63 6.58 3.79 -7.41
N GLY A 64 6.77 2.53 -6.99
CA GLY A 64 6.74 1.38 -7.89
C GLY A 64 5.40 1.24 -8.61
N ASN A 65 4.29 1.44 -7.89
CA ASN A 65 2.94 1.39 -8.45
C ASN A 65 2.69 2.52 -9.46
N TYR A 66 3.20 3.74 -9.23
CA TYR A 66 3.08 4.84 -10.21
C TYR A 66 3.78 4.52 -11.53
N HIS A 67 4.99 3.96 -11.47
CA HIS A 67 5.70 3.50 -12.67
C HIS A 67 5.02 2.30 -13.33
N ALA A 68 4.46 1.38 -12.55
CA ALA A 68 3.71 0.25 -13.09
C ALA A 68 2.43 0.72 -13.82
N VAL A 69 1.67 1.67 -13.25
CA VAL A 69 0.48 2.25 -13.90
C VAL A 69 0.85 2.98 -15.18
N ALA A 70 1.92 3.78 -15.17
CA ALA A 70 2.37 4.49 -16.38
C ALA A 70 2.66 3.50 -17.52
N ARG A 71 3.43 2.44 -17.24
CA ARG A 71 3.73 1.38 -18.22
C ARG A 71 2.49 0.65 -18.72
N VAL A 72 1.57 0.30 -17.81
CA VAL A 72 0.33 -0.41 -18.17
C VAL A 72 -0.64 0.47 -18.95
N SER A 73 -0.57 1.78 -18.74
CA SER A 73 -1.40 2.77 -19.45
C SER A 73 -0.78 3.26 -20.76
N ASP A 74 0.38 2.71 -21.15
CA ASP A 74 1.19 3.15 -22.29
C ASP A 74 1.53 4.66 -22.25
N GLU A 75 1.72 5.17 -21.04
CA GLU A 75 2.06 6.57 -20.79
C GLU A 75 3.53 6.67 -20.38
N ARG A 76 4.12 7.86 -20.59
CA ARG A 76 5.49 8.13 -20.15
C ARG A 76 5.63 7.89 -18.64
N ASP A 77 6.81 7.52 -18.16
CA ASP A 77 7.05 7.49 -16.70
C ASP A 77 6.75 8.85 -16.02
N PRO A 78 6.21 8.81 -14.79
CA PRO A 78 5.86 10.00 -14.04
C PRO A 78 7.09 10.87 -13.74
N PRO A 79 7.03 12.20 -13.97
CA PRO A 79 8.07 13.12 -13.55
C PRO A 79 8.08 13.33 -12.03
N SER A 80 9.18 13.84 -11.48
CA SER A 80 9.36 13.99 -10.03
C SER A 80 8.28 14.86 -9.36
N HIS A 81 7.77 15.91 -9.99
CA HIS A 81 6.67 16.69 -9.39
C HIS A 81 5.37 15.88 -9.27
N ALA A 82 5.12 14.96 -10.21
CA ALA A 82 3.90 14.16 -10.22
C ALA A 82 3.96 13.12 -9.09
N ILE A 83 5.14 12.51 -8.92
CA ILE A 83 5.42 11.62 -7.79
C ILE A 83 5.26 12.37 -6.46
N ASN A 84 5.87 13.55 -6.31
CA ASN A 84 5.75 14.35 -5.09
C ASN A 84 4.30 14.75 -4.78
N ARG A 85 3.52 15.11 -5.80
CA ARG A 85 2.08 15.41 -5.66
C ARG A 85 1.27 14.17 -5.28
N GLY A 86 1.57 13.01 -5.86
CA GLY A 86 0.94 11.74 -5.52
C GLY A 86 1.18 11.36 -4.06
N ILE A 87 2.44 11.44 -3.62
CA ILE A 87 2.85 11.20 -2.23
C ILE A 87 2.14 12.17 -1.27
N LEU A 88 2.07 13.46 -1.63
CA LEU A 88 1.36 14.45 -0.82
C LEU A 88 -0.14 14.12 -0.70
N ALA A 89 -0.79 13.70 -1.79
CA ALA A 89 -2.20 13.30 -1.78
C ALA A 89 -2.43 12.07 -0.88
N GLU A 90 -1.52 11.09 -0.92
CA GLU A 90 -1.54 9.92 -0.03
C GLU A 90 -1.38 10.34 1.44
N GLY A 91 -0.44 11.23 1.74
CA GLY A 91 -0.24 11.76 3.10
C GLY A 91 -1.45 12.55 3.63
N ILE A 92 -2.07 13.38 2.79
CA ILE A 92 -3.33 14.08 3.13
C ILE A 92 -4.45 13.05 3.37
N GLY A 93 -4.53 12.01 2.54
CA GLY A 93 -5.47 10.90 2.72
C GLY A 93 -5.27 10.19 4.05
N CYS A 94 -4.04 9.84 4.41
CA CYS A 94 -3.67 9.27 5.71
C CYS A 94 -4.09 10.18 6.86
N PHE A 95 -3.86 11.49 6.74
CA PHE A 95 -4.25 12.46 7.77
C PHE A 95 -5.78 12.52 7.95
N ILE A 96 -6.53 12.56 6.86
CA ILE A 96 -8.01 12.54 6.89
C ILE A 96 -8.52 11.21 7.46
N SER A 97 -7.92 10.08 7.06
CA SER A 97 -8.22 8.75 7.59
C SER A 97 -7.95 8.64 9.09
N ALA A 98 -6.86 9.24 9.58
CA ALA A 98 -6.56 9.28 11.00
C ALA A 98 -7.53 10.15 11.80
N LEU A 99 -8.04 11.23 11.19
CA LEU A 99 -8.95 12.15 11.86
C LEU A 99 -10.39 11.62 11.93
N ILE A 100 -10.91 11.10 10.80
CA ILE A 100 -12.31 10.71 10.62
C ILE A 100 -12.50 9.19 10.71
N GLY A 101 -11.51 8.41 10.26
CA GLY A 101 -11.58 6.96 10.10
C GLY A 101 -10.93 6.18 11.24
N PRO A 102 -10.79 4.85 11.08
CA PRO A 102 -10.24 3.95 12.10
C PRO A 102 -8.72 4.10 12.34
N GLY A 103 -8.06 5.09 11.73
CA GLY A 103 -6.62 5.29 11.89
C GLY A 103 -5.73 4.40 11.02
N VAL A 104 -6.24 3.93 9.88
CA VAL A 104 -5.48 3.09 8.94
C VAL A 104 -4.82 3.95 7.86
N GLY A 105 -3.56 3.64 7.54
CA GLY A 105 -2.82 4.30 6.47
C GLY A 105 -3.44 4.04 5.10
N ILE A 106 -3.53 5.08 4.27
CA ILE A 106 -3.98 4.99 2.88
C ILE A 106 -2.74 4.84 2.00
N THR A 107 -2.81 3.95 1.01
CA THR A 107 -1.77 3.82 0.01
C THR A 107 -2.30 3.47 -1.38
N SER A 108 -1.42 3.48 -2.36
CA SER A 108 -1.72 3.14 -3.75
C SER A 108 -1.77 1.62 -3.92
N HIS A 109 -2.93 1.06 -4.28
CA HIS A 109 -3.11 -0.39 -4.39
C HIS A 109 -2.58 -0.97 -5.71
N ALA A 110 -1.66 -1.95 -5.62
CA ALA A 110 -1.12 -2.70 -6.76
C ALA A 110 -2.21 -3.44 -7.57
N GLU A 111 -3.31 -3.82 -6.93
CA GLU A 111 -4.46 -4.46 -7.57
C GLU A 111 -5.10 -3.59 -8.66
N ASN A 112 -5.21 -2.29 -8.40
CA ASN A 112 -5.77 -1.35 -9.36
C ASN A 112 -4.92 -1.30 -10.63
N VAL A 113 -3.60 -1.49 -10.52
CA VAL A 113 -2.69 -1.58 -11.67
C VAL A 113 -3.06 -2.78 -12.56
N GLY A 114 -3.37 -3.93 -11.96
CA GLY A 114 -3.81 -5.12 -12.69
C GLY A 114 -5.16 -4.94 -13.36
N VAL A 115 -6.11 -4.33 -12.66
CA VAL A 115 -7.42 -4.02 -13.23
C VAL A 115 -7.29 -3.12 -14.45
N ILE A 116 -6.45 -2.07 -14.39
CA ILE A 116 -6.18 -1.22 -15.56
C ILE A 116 -5.55 -2.04 -16.69
N GLY A 117 -4.61 -2.94 -16.39
CA GLY A 117 -3.97 -3.78 -17.41
C GLY A 117 -4.92 -4.73 -18.12
N ILE A 118 -5.93 -5.25 -17.42
CA ILE A 118 -6.93 -6.14 -17.99
C ILE A 118 -8.01 -5.34 -18.73
N THR A 119 -8.55 -4.30 -18.10
CA THR A 119 -9.66 -3.50 -18.65
C THR A 119 -9.21 -2.55 -19.76
N ARG A 120 -7.92 -2.21 -19.81
CA ARG A 120 -7.34 -1.16 -20.67
C ARG A 120 -8.02 0.20 -20.49
N VAL A 121 -8.58 0.46 -19.31
CA VAL A 121 -9.22 1.74 -18.96
C VAL A 121 -8.38 2.43 -17.89
N ALA A 122 -7.53 3.37 -18.32
CA ALA A 122 -6.72 4.23 -17.44
C ALA A 122 -7.33 5.64 -17.25
N SER A 123 -8.61 5.80 -17.52
CA SER A 123 -9.27 7.12 -17.48
C SER A 123 -9.39 7.67 -16.06
N ARG A 124 -8.98 8.93 -15.88
CA ARG A 124 -9.10 9.66 -14.60
C ARG A 124 -10.55 9.81 -14.14
N VAL A 125 -11.48 9.97 -15.08
CA VAL A 125 -12.91 10.12 -14.77
C VAL A 125 -13.45 8.85 -14.12
N THR A 126 -13.02 7.68 -14.60
CA THR A 126 -13.37 6.38 -14.01
C THR A 126 -12.88 6.29 -12.57
N MET A 127 -11.66 6.76 -12.28
CA MET A 127 -11.12 6.77 -10.92
C MET A 127 -11.88 7.70 -9.98
N VAL A 128 -12.26 8.89 -10.45
CA VAL A 128 -13.09 9.85 -9.68
C VAL A 128 -14.46 9.26 -9.37
N PHE A 129 -15.11 8.64 -10.37
CA PHE A 129 -16.40 7.99 -10.18
C PHE A 129 -16.30 6.80 -9.20
N GLY A 130 -15.23 6.01 -9.29
CA GLY A 130 -14.93 4.93 -8.34
C GLY A 130 -14.77 5.46 -6.92
N GLY A 131 -14.03 6.56 -6.73
CA GLY A 131 -13.88 7.23 -5.43
C GLY A 131 -15.22 7.72 -4.86
N PHE A 132 -16.04 8.38 -5.67
CA PHE A 132 -17.36 8.84 -5.25
C PHE A 132 -18.30 7.68 -4.87
N THR A 133 -18.24 6.59 -5.63
CA THR A 133 -19.00 5.37 -5.35
C THR A 133 -18.56 4.75 -4.02
N MET A 134 -17.25 4.68 -3.75
CA MET A 134 -16.72 4.17 -2.48
C MET A 134 -17.11 5.04 -1.28
N ILE A 135 -17.09 6.38 -1.42
CA ILE A 135 -17.58 7.29 -0.39
C ILE A 135 -19.06 7.02 -0.11
N THR A 136 -19.87 6.86 -1.16
CA THR A 136 -21.30 6.57 -1.04
C THR A 136 -21.52 5.24 -0.30
N PHE A 137 -20.78 4.19 -0.65
CA PHE A 137 -20.86 2.90 0.05
C PHE A 137 -20.37 2.96 1.50
N GLY A 138 -19.38 3.80 1.81
CA GLY A 138 -18.94 4.02 3.18
C GLY A 138 -20.01 4.68 4.07
N ILE A 139 -20.87 5.52 3.49
CA ILE A 139 -21.99 6.17 4.18
C ILE A 139 -23.14 5.18 4.43
N VAL A 140 -23.35 4.22 3.51
CA VAL A 140 -24.40 3.19 3.60
C VAL A 140 -23.94 2.06 4.52
N THR A 141 -24.14 2.23 5.83
CA THR A 141 -23.66 1.29 6.86
C THR A 141 -24.24 -0.10 6.79
N LYS A 142 -25.41 -0.30 6.17
CA LYS A 142 -25.94 -1.65 5.93
C LYS A 142 -25.06 -2.46 4.98
N LEU A 143 -24.44 -1.82 3.97
CA LEU A 143 -23.46 -2.51 3.13
C LEU A 143 -22.25 -2.93 3.95
N GLY A 144 -21.75 -2.06 4.83
CA GLY A 144 -20.69 -2.42 5.78
C GLY A 144 -21.06 -3.60 6.68
N ALA A 145 -22.31 -3.65 7.17
CA ALA A 145 -22.80 -4.78 7.97
C ALA A 145 -22.85 -6.09 7.16
N VAL A 146 -23.27 -6.04 5.89
CA VAL A 146 -23.23 -7.19 4.99
C VAL A 146 -21.79 -7.63 4.73
N LEU A 147 -20.87 -6.71 4.48
CA LEU A 147 -19.45 -7.05 4.30
C LEU A 147 -18.85 -7.68 5.57
N SER A 148 -19.24 -7.22 6.76
CA SER A 148 -18.82 -7.83 8.02
C SER A 148 -19.39 -9.24 8.26
N SER A 149 -20.44 -9.62 7.53
CA SER A 149 -21.01 -10.97 7.58
C SER A 149 -20.27 -11.98 6.70
N ILE A 150 -19.30 -11.53 5.89
CA ILE A 150 -18.52 -12.41 5.03
C ILE A 150 -17.67 -13.35 5.90
N PRO A 151 -17.73 -14.66 5.67
CA PRO A 151 -16.92 -15.64 6.39
C PRO A 151 -15.41 -15.40 6.29
N GLU A 152 -14.70 -15.63 7.39
CA GLU A 152 -13.24 -15.46 7.47
C GLU A 152 -12.46 -16.24 6.39
N PRO A 153 -12.83 -17.49 6.00
CA PRO A 153 -12.12 -18.18 4.93
C PRO A 153 -12.18 -17.45 3.58
N LEU A 154 -13.29 -16.78 3.27
CA LEU A 154 -13.42 -15.99 2.04
C LEU A 154 -12.57 -14.72 2.11
N VAL A 155 -12.55 -14.05 3.26
CA VAL A 155 -11.66 -12.91 3.49
C VAL A 155 -10.20 -13.32 3.29
N GLY A 156 -9.80 -14.49 3.80
CA GLY A 156 -8.46 -15.05 3.59
C GLY A 156 -8.11 -15.27 2.11
N VAL A 157 -9.04 -15.78 1.30
CA VAL A 157 -8.83 -15.97 -0.15
C VAL A 157 -8.67 -14.63 -0.88
N VAL A 158 -9.47 -13.64 -0.53
CA VAL A 158 -9.35 -12.29 -1.11
C VAL A 158 -7.98 -11.71 -0.77
N LEU A 159 -7.57 -11.75 0.50
CA LEU A 159 -6.25 -11.28 0.93
C LEU A 159 -5.10 -12.05 0.27
N ALA A 160 -5.21 -13.36 0.09
CA ALA A 160 -4.20 -14.15 -0.61
C ALA A 160 -4.07 -13.73 -2.08
N THR A 161 -5.19 -13.46 -2.75
CA THR A 161 -5.21 -12.99 -4.14
C THR A 161 -4.60 -11.58 -4.25
N SER A 162 -4.92 -10.69 -3.31
CA SER A 162 -4.31 -9.38 -3.16
C SER A 162 -2.79 -9.45 -3.05
N MET A 163 -2.28 -10.31 -2.16
CA MET A 163 -0.83 -10.50 -1.96
C MET A 163 -0.15 -11.10 -3.19
N ALA A 164 -0.81 -12.03 -3.89
CA ALA A 164 -0.30 -12.59 -5.15
C ALA A 164 -0.18 -11.50 -6.23
N MET A 165 -1.15 -10.59 -6.31
CA MET A 165 -1.14 -9.47 -7.24
C MET A 165 -0.01 -8.47 -6.92
N VAL A 166 0.20 -8.13 -5.65
CA VAL A 166 1.34 -7.32 -5.19
C VAL A 166 2.66 -7.99 -5.60
N GLY A 167 2.78 -9.30 -5.40
CA GLY A 167 3.95 -10.07 -5.84
C GLY A 167 4.16 -10.01 -7.37
N GLY A 168 3.08 -10.09 -8.16
CA GLY A 168 3.13 -9.94 -9.61
C GLY A 168 3.66 -8.57 -10.05
N VAL A 169 3.16 -7.49 -9.43
CA VAL A 169 3.65 -6.13 -9.70
C VAL A 169 5.10 -5.95 -9.27
N ALA A 170 5.51 -6.56 -8.14
CA ALA A 170 6.91 -6.55 -7.71
C ALA A 170 7.82 -7.21 -8.76
N ILE A 171 7.45 -8.37 -9.31
CA ILE A 171 8.20 -9.04 -10.39
C ILE A 171 8.26 -8.14 -11.64
N ALA A 172 7.14 -7.53 -12.04
CA ALA A 172 7.09 -6.61 -13.18
C ALA A 172 7.96 -5.35 -12.98
N ASN A 173 8.16 -4.91 -11.74
CA ASN A 173 9.10 -3.84 -11.40
C ASN A 173 10.55 -4.32 -11.46
N VAL A 174 10.87 -5.51 -10.95
CA VAL A 174 12.23 -6.09 -11.04
C VAL A 174 12.69 -6.28 -12.49
N GLN A 175 11.77 -6.54 -13.42
CA GLN A 175 12.08 -6.66 -14.85
C GLN A 175 12.68 -5.38 -15.48
N THR A 176 12.60 -4.22 -14.83
CA THR A 176 13.28 -3.00 -15.32
C THR A 176 14.78 -2.99 -15.01
N VAL A 177 15.25 -3.90 -14.17
CA VAL A 177 16.65 -4.07 -13.77
C VAL A 177 17.30 -5.12 -14.66
N ASP A 178 18.59 -4.95 -14.98
CA ASP A 178 19.34 -5.97 -15.72
C ASP A 178 19.64 -7.18 -14.81
N MET A 179 18.76 -8.18 -14.89
CA MET A 179 18.87 -9.45 -14.14
C MET A 179 19.90 -10.43 -14.73
N LYS A 180 20.53 -10.10 -15.87
CA LYS A 180 21.66 -10.90 -16.39
C LYS A 180 22.93 -10.66 -15.57
N ASN A 181 23.01 -9.51 -14.88
CA ASN A 181 24.11 -9.23 -14.00
C ASN A 181 23.96 -10.04 -12.70
N SER A 182 24.87 -10.98 -12.46
CA SER A 182 24.91 -11.82 -11.26
C SER A 182 24.86 -11.00 -9.97
N ARG A 183 25.42 -9.77 -9.97
CA ARG A 183 25.33 -8.83 -8.84
C ARG A 183 23.87 -8.53 -8.48
N ASN A 184 23.07 -8.08 -9.45
CA ASN A 184 21.70 -7.64 -9.20
C ASN A 184 20.81 -8.81 -8.76
N THR A 185 20.98 -9.97 -9.39
CA THR A 185 20.27 -11.20 -9.04
C THR A 185 20.64 -11.70 -7.65
N ALA A 186 21.93 -11.65 -7.27
CA ALA A 186 22.37 -12.00 -5.92
C ALA A 186 21.82 -11.04 -4.85
N ILE A 187 21.85 -9.73 -5.11
CA ILE A 187 21.30 -8.72 -4.18
C ILE A 187 19.80 -8.96 -3.97
N LEU A 188 19.04 -9.15 -5.04
CA LEU A 188 17.59 -9.42 -4.96
C LEU A 188 17.32 -10.69 -4.13
N GLY A 189 17.95 -11.81 -4.49
CA GLY A 189 17.73 -13.09 -3.82
C GLY A 189 18.11 -13.05 -2.34
N PHE A 190 19.25 -12.44 -2.01
CA PHE A 190 19.70 -12.30 -0.63
C PHE A 190 18.77 -11.40 0.19
N SER A 191 18.30 -10.29 -0.38
CA SER A 191 17.41 -9.36 0.30
C SER A 191 16.04 -9.97 0.60
N ILE A 192 15.49 -10.75 -0.33
CA ILE A 192 14.25 -11.50 -0.10
C ILE A 192 14.45 -12.54 1.01
N MET A 193 15.55 -13.30 0.97
CA MET A 193 15.85 -14.32 1.97
C MET A 193 15.99 -13.73 3.38
N ILE A 194 16.78 -12.66 3.53
CA ILE A 194 16.96 -11.97 4.82
C ILE A 194 15.66 -11.32 5.30
N GLY A 195 14.90 -10.71 4.38
CA GLY A 195 13.59 -10.13 4.66
C GLY A 195 12.58 -11.14 5.18
N MET A 196 12.69 -12.43 4.82
CA MET A 196 11.85 -13.49 5.37
C MET A 196 12.43 -14.13 6.64
N CYS A 197 13.74 -14.42 6.65
CA CYS A 197 14.39 -15.17 7.72
C CYS A 197 14.46 -14.40 9.03
N VAL A 198 14.80 -13.10 8.99
CA VAL A 198 15.00 -12.30 10.20
C VAL A 198 13.69 -12.11 10.97
N PRO A 199 12.58 -11.64 10.37
CA PRO A 199 11.30 -11.57 11.07
C PRO A 199 10.85 -12.93 11.59
N ALA A 200 10.99 -14.00 10.79
CA ALA A 200 10.61 -15.34 11.23
C ALA A 200 11.42 -15.81 12.46
N TYR A 201 12.71 -15.46 12.52
CA TYR A 201 13.56 -15.73 13.67
C TYR A 201 13.08 -14.98 14.93
N TYR A 202 12.81 -13.67 14.80
CA TYR A 202 12.37 -12.83 15.92
C TYR A 202 10.96 -13.15 16.41
N GLN A 203 10.06 -13.58 15.51
CA GLN A 203 8.73 -14.07 15.90
C GLN A 203 8.81 -15.36 16.74
N ARG A 204 9.78 -16.23 16.46
CA ARG A 204 10.02 -17.45 17.25
C ARG A 204 10.76 -17.19 18.56
N HIS A 205 11.51 -16.09 18.65
CA HIS A 205 12.32 -15.76 19.82
C HIS A 205 12.08 -14.30 20.29
N PRO A 206 10.89 -13.98 20.81
CA PRO A 206 10.47 -12.60 21.12
C PRO A 206 11.27 -11.94 22.26
N ASN A 207 11.92 -12.73 23.12
CA ASN A 207 12.64 -12.26 24.32
C ASN A 207 14.16 -12.17 24.13
N GLN A 208 14.67 -12.15 22.89
CA GLN A 208 16.12 -12.11 22.65
C GLN A 208 16.72 -10.69 22.64
N ILE A 209 15.88 -9.66 22.48
CA ILE A 209 16.34 -8.26 22.46
C ILE A 209 16.13 -7.66 23.85
N GLU A 210 17.24 -7.54 24.57
CA GLU A 210 17.35 -6.88 25.88
C GLU A 210 18.55 -5.93 25.85
N THR A 211 18.34 -4.71 25.33
CA THR A 211 19.38 -3.65 25.28
C THR A 211 19.44 -2.82 26.56
N GLY A 212 18.58 -3.11 27.54
CA GLY A 212 18.49 -2.40 28.82
C GLY A 212 17.62 -1.13 28.78
N SER A 213 16.99 -0.82 27.63
CA SER A 213 16.01 0.25 27.50
C SER A 213 14.75 -0.27 26.84
N ASP A 214 13.63 -0.22 27.57
CA ASP A 214 12.32 -0.69 27.09
C ASP A 214 11.90 -0.04 25.77
N THR A 215 12.27 1.24 25.58
CA THR A 215 11.93 1.99 24.36
C THR A 215 12.74 1.51 23.16
N LEU A 216 14.05 1.29 23.33
CA LEU A 216 14.90 0.79 22.25
C LEU A 216 14.53 -0.65 21.90
N ASP A 217 14.25 -1.48 22.91
CA ASP A 217 13.83 -2.86 22.69
C ASP A 217 12.52 -2.93 21.91
N GLN A 218 11.54 -2.07 22.23
CA GLN A 218 10.30 -1.97 21.46
C GLN A 218 10.55 -1.56 20.00
N VAL A 219 11.38 -0.55 19.77
CA VAL A 219 11.71 -0.08 18.41
C VAL A 219 12.37 -1.19 17.60
N ILE A 220 13.41 -1.82 18.14
CA ILE A 220 14.14 -2.88 17.44
C ILE A 220 13.22 -4.07 17.19
N LYS A 221 12.40 -4.47 18.17
CA LYS A 221 11.42 -5.56 18.00
C LYS A 221 10.45 -5.27 16.87
N VAL A 222 9.95 -4.04 16.76
CA VAL A 222 9.04 -3.69 15.66
C VAL A 222 9.76 -3.70 14.31
N LEU A 223 10.94 -3.07 14.22
CA LEU A 223 11.71 -3.00 12.98
C LEU A 223 12.09 -4.40 12.45
N MET A 224 12.57 -5.27 13.34
CA MET A 224 13.01 -6.62 12.96
C MET A 224 11.84 -7.54 12.60
N ASN A 225 10.64 -7.27 13.13
CA ASN A 225 9.44 -8.04 12.79
C ASN A 225 8.78 -7.63 11.47
N LEU A 226 9.21 -6.51 10.85
CA LEU A 226 8.67 -6.02 9.58
C LEU A 226 9.46 -6.59 8.39
N PRO A 227 8.94 -7.59 7.65
CA PRO A 227 9.68 -8.25 6.57
C PRO A 227 10.10 -7.30 5.44
N MET A 228 9.19 -6.39 5.08
CA MET A 228 9.42 -5.40 4.04
C MET A 228 10.55 -4.45 4.42
N PHE A 229 10.61 -4.00 5.68
CA PHE A 229 11.68 -3.12 6.15
C PHE A 229 13.04 -3.82 6.06
N VAL A 230 13.15 -5.03 6.64
CA VAL A 230 14.41 -5.77 6.68
C VAL A 230 14.92 -6.10 5.26
N GLY A 231 14.02 -6.54 4.38
CA GLY A 231 14.35 -6.82 2.98
C GLY A 231 14.78 -5.57 2.22
N ALA A 232 14.02 -4.48 2.30
CA ALA A 232 14.34 -3.23 1.61
C ALA A 232 15.63 -2.58 2.13
N PHE A 233 15.83 -2.60 3.45
CA PHE A 233 17.04 -2.08 4.07
C PHE A 233 18.28 -2.84 3.63
N THR A 234 18.19 -4.17 3.61
CA THR A 234 19.26 -5.06 3.12
C THR A 234 19.56 -4.82 1.64
N ALA A 235 18.52 -4.73 0.80
CA ALA A 235 18.66 -4.43 -0.63
C ALA A 235 19.36 -3.08 -0.85
N CYS A 236 18.98 -2.05 -0.09
CA CYS A 236 19.57 -0.72 -0.18
C CYS A 236 21.05 -0.73 0.21
N ILE A 237 21.41 -1.39 1.33
CA ILE A 237 22.81 -1.52 1.75
C ILE A 237 23.63 -2.22 0.69
N LEU A 238 23.17 -3.37 0.19
CA LEU A 238 23.91 -4.16 -0.79
C LEU A 238 24.02 -3.45 -2.14
N ASP A 239 22.97 -2.78 -2.60
CA ASP A 239 23.01 -2.05 -3.88
C ASP A 239 23.90 -0.80 -3.84
N ASN A 240 24.18 -0.25 -2.66
CA ASN A 240 25.13 0.87 -2.49
C ASN A 240 26.56 0.43 -2.16
N SER A 241 26.74 -0.71 -1.50
CA SER A 241 28.06 -1.21 -1.08
C SER A 241 28.74 -2.08 -2.14
N VAL A 242 27.98 -2.89 -2.88
CA VAL A 242 28.52 -3.82 -3.88
C VAL A 242 28.69 -3.11 -5.22
N GLY A 243 29.93 -3.03 -5.72
CA GLY A 243 30.23 -2.45 -7.05
C GLY A 243 29.84 -3.36 -8.22
N GLY A 244 30.15 -2.95 -9.45
CA GLY A 244 30.05 -3.82 -10.64
C GLY A 244 28.75 -3.72 -11.45
N ALA A 245 27.97 -2.64 -11.30
CA ALA A 245 26.87 -2.34 -12.21
C ALA A 245 26.80 -0.84 -12.53
N THR A 246 26.45 -0.53 -13.79
CA THR A 246 26.13 0.83 -14.20
C THR A 246 24.75 1.25 -13.69
N ARG A 247 24.44 2.56 -13.72
CA ARG A 247 23.11 3.06 -13.32
C ARG A 247 21.99 2.44 -14.15
N ALA A 248 22.17 2.35 -15.45
CA ALA A 248 21.20 1.74 -16.35
C ALA A 248 20.95 0.26 -15.99
N GLN A 249 22.02 -0.50 -15.68
CA GLN A 249 21.90 -1.89 -15.24
C GLN A 249 21.16 -2.04 -13.90
N ARG A 250 21.21 -1.04 -13.03
CA ARG A 250 20.42 -0.97 -11.78
C ARG A 250 18.95 -0.58 -12.02
N GLY A 251 18.53 -0.36 -13.27
CA GLY A 251 17.21 0.18 -13.60
C GLY A 251 17.04 1.65 -13.24
N LEU A 252 18.13 2.38 -12.98
CA LEU A 252 18.11 3.79 -12.60
C LEU A 252 18.27 4.68 -13.83
N ARG A 253 17.49 5.76 -13.90
CA ARG A 253 17.62 6.80 -14.93
C ARG A 253 18.96 7.54 -14.85
N GLU A 254 19.42 8.03 -16.00
CA GLU A 254 20.52 8.99 -16.07
C GLU A 254 20.15 10.27 -15.31
N ARG A 255 21.10 10.83 -14.55
CA ARG A 255 20.87 12.10 -13.83
C ARG A 255 20.69 13.21 -14.87
N GLY A 256 19.60 13.97 -14.79
CA GLY A 256 19.41 15.18 -15.58
C GLY A 256 18.44 15.12 -16.76
N MET A 257 17.66 14.03 -16.94
CA MET A 257 16.51 14.08 -17.86
C MET A 257 15.40 14.97 -17.26
N VAL A 258 15.53 16.26 -17.52
CA VAL A 258 14.54 17.32 -17.32
C VAL A 258 13.29 16.99 -18.16
N HIS A 259 12.12 17.38 -17.63
CA HIS A 259 10.81 17.32 -18.28
C HIS A 259 10.83 17.25 -19.80
N SER A 260 10.29 16.17 -20.35
CA SER A 260 9.63 16.29 -21.65
C SER A 260 8.16 16.55 -21.35
N LEU A 261 7.70 17.78 -21.56
CA LEU A 261 6.27 18.05 -21.62
C LEU A 261 5.68 17.14 -22.73
N GLY A 262 4.43 16.71 -22.59
CA GLY A 262 3.80 15.74 -23.50
C GLY A 262 3.73 16.25 -24.96
N PRO A 263 3.14 15.47 -25.88
CA PRO A 263 3.06 15.77 -27.32
C PRO A 263 2.54 17.19 -27.66
N ASP A 264 1.71 17.77 -26.79
CA ASP A 264 1.12 19.12 -26.94
C ASP A 264 1.70 20.17 -25.98
N ASN A 265 2.89 19.94 -25.42
CA ASN A 265 3.47 20.75 -24.33
C ASN A 265 2.58 20.81 -23.07
N ARG A 266 1.64 19.86 -22.93
CA ARG A 266 0.73 19.71 -21.80
C ARG A 266 1.26 18.65 -20.83
N ASP A 267 1.21 18.96 -19.55
CA ASP A 267 1.53 18.01 -18.49
C ASP A 267 0.35 17.05 -18.27
N VAL A 268 0.49 15.82 -18.79
CA VAL A 268 -0.45 14.70 -18.61
C VAL A 268 -0.53 14.22 -17.16
N TYR A 269 0.22 14.82 -16.23
CA TYR A 269 0.15 14.61 -14.78
C TYR A 269 -0.40 15.81 -14.00
N ALA A 270 -0.86 16.87 -14.68
CA ALA A 270 -1.49 18.01 -14.03
C ALA A 270 -2.88 17.65 -13.47
N PHE A 271 -3.24 18.22 -12.32
CA PHE A 271 -4.61 18.18 -11.80
C PHE A 271 -5.54 19.11 -12.60
N HIS A 272 -6.83 19.09 -12.27
CA HIS A 272 -7.78 20.07 -12.82
C HIS A 272 -7.30 21.51 -12.56
N ALA A 273 -7.55 22.43 -13.49
CA ALA A 273 -6.99 23.79 -13.49
C ALA A 273 -7.19 24.56 -12.17
N VAL A 274 -8.34 24.36 -11.51
CA VAL A 274 -8.66 24.96 -10.21
C VAL A 274 -7.71 24.48 -9.11
N ILE A 275 -7.41 23.18 -9.09
CA ILE A 275 -6.47 22.58 -8.11
C ILE A 275 -5.05 23.03 -8.43
N MET A 276 -4.68 23.08 -9.72
CA MET A 276 -3.37 23.57 -10.15
C MET A 276 -3.14 25.02 -9.71
N SER A 277 -4.13 25.90 -9.84
CA SER A 277 -4.02 27.30 -9.38
C SER A 277 -3.86 27.42 -7.85
N ALA A 278 -4.44 26.50 -7.07
CA ALA A 278 -4.23 26.45 -5.63
C ALA A 278 -2.84 25.93 -5.26
N ILE A 279 -2.35 24.91 -5.97
CA ILE A 279 -1.02 24.33 -5.75
C ILE A 279 0.09 25.30 -6.16
N GLU A 280 -0.04 26.02 -7.28
CA GLU A 280 0.95 26.99 -7.75
C GLU A 280 1.08 28.21 -6.80
N LYS A 281 0.03 28.53 -6.05
CA LYS A 281 0.08 29.56 -5.00
C LYS A 281 0.81 29.10 -3.74
N CYS A 282 0.87 27.79 -3.49
CA CYS A 282 1.67 27.21 -2.42
C CYS A 282 3.09 26.97 -2.93
N HIS A 283 3.98 27.95 -2.74
CA HIS A 283 5.42 27.74 -2.92
C HIS A 283 5.88 26.71 -1.86
N PHE A 284 6.11 25.47 -2.29
CA PHE A 284 6.84 24.46 -1.52
C PHE A 284 8.33 24.55 -1.82
#